data_AF-A0A9P7M6Y5-F1
#
_entry.id   AF-A0A9P7M6Y5-F1
#
_cell.length_a   1.000
_cell.length_b   1.000
_cell.length_c   1.000
_cell.angle_alpha   90.00
_cell.angle_beta   90.00
_cell.angle_gamma   90.00
#
_symmetry.space_group_name_H-M   'P 1'
#
loop_
_entity.id
_entity.type
_entity.pdbx_description
1 polymer ?
#
loop_
_entity_poly.entity_id
_entity_poly.type
_entity_poly.pdbx_seq_one_letter_code
_entity_poly.pdbx_strand_id
1 'polypeptide(L)'
;EITNGNATWKARLDGLIKHGLQTFIPKGIAVEISCENVGTCTTDMITFKGFLHRWYSTITQLAPYTSDTIRPLLKTSATAAIKQCTGGTMGRQCGFKWDSGVYDGKTGAGQEMSVLAAVESLLIPVAKPPLTDQNGGISKGNPNAGGGGDNAQKVVKPITTADKAGAGILTLLVLGSACGLFGWMSVGV
;
A
#
# COMPACT_ATOMS: atom_id res chain seq x y z
N GLU A 1 -6.52 -1.96 26.02
CA GLU A 1 -5.57 -2.18 24.90
C GLU A 1 -6.24 -3.01 23.82
N ILE A 2 -5.95 -2.77 22.54
CA ILE A 2 -6.64 -3.43 21.40
C ILE A 2 -6.29 -4.93 21.30
N THR A 3 -5.10 -5.34 21.72
CA THR A 3 -4.62 -6.72 21.62
C THR A 3 -4.58 -7.44 22.97
N ASN A 4 -5.10 -6.84 24.05
CA ASN A 4 -4.96 -7.33 25.43
C ASN A 4 -3.51 -7.71 25.79
N GLY A 5 -2.53 -6.92 25.36
CA GLY A 5 -1.11 -7.18 25.63
C GLY A 5 -0.52 -8.40 24.91
N ASN A 6 -1.16 -8.95 23.87
CA ASN A 6 -0.68 -10.16 23.19
C ASN A 6 0.72 -9.95 22.56
N ALA A 7 1.70 -10.70 23.08
CA ALA A 7 3.11 -10.60 22.69
C ALA A 7 3.36 -10.90 21.20
N THR A 8 2.61 -11.84 20.61
CA THR A 8 2.74 -12.19 19.19
C THR A 8 2.44 -11.01 18.28
N TRP A 9 1.37 -10.26 18.58
CA TRP A 9 1.01 -9.08 17.80
C TRP A 9 1.99 -7.93 17.98
N LYS A 10 2.50 -7.74 19.20
CA LYS A 10 3.57 -6.77 19.45
C LYS A 10 4.83 -7.10 18.63
N ALA A 11 5.31 -8.35 18.66
CA ALA A 11 6.48 -8.78 17.90
C ALA A 11 6.30 -8.57 16.38
N ARG A 12 5.10 -8.86 15.84
CA ARG A 12 4.77 -8.61 14.43
C ARG A 12 4.78 -7.13 14.09
N LEU A 13 4.15 -6.30 14.93
CA LEU A 13 4.10 -4.85 14.75
C LEU A 13 5.52 -4.26 14.76
N ASP A 14 6.33 -4.64 15.74
CA ASP A 14 7.71 -4.15 15.87
C ASP A 14 8.56 -4.57 14.67
N GLY A 15 8.40 -5.82 14.19
CA GLY A 15 9.08 -6.30 12.99
C GLY A 15 8.70 -5.52 11.73
N LEU A 16 7.40 -5.28 11.53
CA LEU A 16 6.89 -4.52 10.38
C LEU A 16 7.31 -3.05 10.42
N ILE A 17 7.26 -2.41 11.59
CA ILE A 17 7.74 -1.03 11.76
C ILE A 17 9.23 -0.97 11.47
N LYS A 18 10.03 -1.87 12.05
CA LYS A 18 11.48 -1.89 11.84
C LYS A 18 11.83 -1.99 10.35
N HIS A 19 11.25 -2.96 9.65
CA HIS A 19 11.50 -3.13 8.22
C HIS A 19 10.98 -1.94 7.41
N GLY A 20 9.77 -1.46 7.70
CA GLY A 20 9.18 -0.35 6.97
C GLY A 20 9.96 0.96 7.11
N LEU A 21 10.43 1.29 8.31
CA LEU A 21 11.26 2.47 8.55
C LEU A 21 12.62 2.36 7.84
N GLN A 22 13.25 1.18 7.85
CA GLN A 22 14.53 0.95 7.17
C GLN A 22 14.41 1.04 5.65
N THR A 23 13.34 0.48 5.09
CA THR A 23 13.16 0.36 3.64
C THR A 23 12.59 1.64 3.03
N PHE A 24 11.54 2.20 3.64
CA PHE A 24 10.77 3.30 3.06
C PHE A 24 11.05 4.66 3.68
N ILE A 25 11.81 4.73 4.79
CA ILE A 25 12.21 5.99 5.44
C ILE A 25 13.72 6.01 5.80
N PRO A 26 14.64 5.59 4.90
CA PRO A 26 16.05 5.33 5.24
C PRO A 26 16.82 6.58 5.74
N LYS A 27 16.38 7.78 5.35
CA LYS A 27 16.99 9.07 5.76
C LYS A 27 16.05 9.93 6.61
N GLY A 28 15.02 9.33 7.20
CA GLY A 28 13.93 10.10 7.82
C GLY A 28 13.00 10.76 6.81
N ILE A 29 13.11 10.44 5.51
CA ILE A 29 12.27 10.94 4.43
C ILE A 29 11.64 9.73 3.72
N ALA A 30 10.31 9.76 3.57
CA ALA A 30 9.59 8.71 2.87
C ALA A 30 10.03 8.64 1.40
N VAL A 31 10.22 7.43 0.87
CA VAL A 31 10.63 7.18 -0.52
C VAL A 31 9.91 5.95 -1.07
N GLU A 32 9.45 6.03 -2.32
CA GLU A 32 8.88 4.90 -3.05
C GLU A 32 10.00 4.16 -3.82
N ILE A 33 10.63 3.20 -3.17
CA ILE A 33 11.88 2.57 -3.64
C ILE A 33 11.75 1.87 -5.00
N SER A 34 10.56 1.40 -5.35
CA SER A 34 10.33 0.64 -6.58
C SER A 34 10.31 1.51 -7.83
N CYS A 35 10.01 2.81 -7.70
CA CYS A 35 9.76 3.67 -8.86
C CYS A 35 10.29 5.10 -8.75
N GLU A 36 10.52 5.65 -7.55
CA GLU A 36 10.83 7.08 -7.37
C GLU A 36 12.18 7.45 -7.99
N ASN A 37 13.21 6.62 -7.79
CA ASN A 37 14.57 6.87 -8.28
C ASN A 37 14.65 6.81 -9.81
N VAL A 38 13.96 5.84 -10.43
CA VAL A 38 13.93 5.64 -11.88
C VAL A 38 12.84 6.45 -12.59
N GLY A 39 11.93 7.08 -11.84
CA GLY A 39 10.89 7.96 -12.38
C GLY A 39 9.73 7.26 -13.07
N THR A 40 9.42 6.02 -12.69
CA THR A 40 8.41 5.15 -13.33
C THR A 40 7.13 4.98 -12.51
N CYS A 41 6.89 5.84 -11.51
CA CYS A 41 5.74 5.69 -10.62
C CYS A 41 4.41 5.87 -11.37
N THR A 42 3.49 4.95 -11.13
CA THR A 42 2.12 5.05 -11.61
C THR A 42 1.30 6.01 -10.74
N THR A 43 0.12 6.41 -11.22
CA THR A 43 -0.82 7.24 -10.46
C THR A 43 -1.11 6.70 -9.06
N ASP A 44 -1.22 5.37 -8.93
CA ASP A 44 -1.48 4.71 -7.65
C ASP A 44 -0.28 4.86 -6.71
N MET A 45 0.93 4.57 -7.20
CA MET A 45 2.16 4.60 -6.40
C MET A 45 2.45 5.98 -5.80
N ILE A 46 2.05 7.04 -6.50
CA ILE A 46 2.26 8.42 -6.04
C ILE A 46 1.49 8.72 -4.73
N THR A 47 0.46 7.93 -4.40
CA THR A 47 -0.37 8.10 -3.20
C THR A 47 0.18 7.42 -1.96
N PHE A 48 1.09 6.46 -2.12
CA PHE A 48 1.47 5.52 -1.05
C PHE A 48 2.21 6.20 0.11
N LYS A 49 3.03 7.22 -0.19
CA LYS A 49 3.71 8.01 0.85
C LYS A 49 2.71 8.73 1.76
N GLY A 50 1.60 9.22 1.22
CA GLY A 50 0.50 9.79 2.00
C GLY A 50 -0.15 8.77 2.94
N PHE A 51 -0.44 7.57 2.44
CA PHE A 51 -0.99 6.49 3.27
C PHE A 51 -0.02 6.07 4.36
N LEU A 52 1.27 5.93 4.03
CA LEU A 52 2.32 5.62 4.98
C LEU A 52 2.31 6.63 6.15
N HIS A 53 2.30 7.94 5.86
CA HIS A 53 2.25 8.96 6.91
C HIS A 53 1.02 8.85 7.82
N ARG A 54 -0.17 8.68 7.24
CA ARG A 54 -1.43 8.57 7.99
C ARG A 54 -1.52 7.29 8.81
N TRP A 55 -1.04 6.18 8.28
CA TRP A 55 -1.08 4.90 8.99
C TRP A 55 -0.03 4.86 10.09
N TYR A 56 1.20 5.31 9.83
CA TYR A 56 2.23 5.37 10.87
C TYR A 56 1.86 6.33 12.01
N SER A 57 1.25 7.48 11.71
CA SER A 57 0.76 8.37 12.77
C SER A 57 -0.33 7.69 13.60
N THR A 58 -1.30 7.02 12.97
CA THR A 58 -2.35 6.26 13.69
C THR A 58 -1.77 5.13 14.55
N ILE A 59 -0.72 4.43 14.09
CA ILE A 59 -0.01 3.41 14.89
C ILE A 59 0.43 3.99 16.23
N THR A 60 0.89 5.26 16.28
CA THR A 60 1.33 5.88 17.55
C THR A 60 0.20 6.11 18.56
N GLN A 61 -1.06 6.15 18.11
CA GLN A 61 -2.21 6.19 19.03
C GLN A 61 -2.60 4.80 19.52
N LEU A 62 -2.45 3.77 18.66
CA LEU A 62 -2.84 2.39 18.98
C LEU A 62 -1.75 1.65 19.78
N ALA A 63 -0.49 1.98 19.55
CA ALA A 63 0.70 1.43 20.20
C ALA A 63 1.60 2.57 20.67
N PRO A 64 1.26 3.26 21.78
CA PRO A 64 1.92 4.50 22.22
C PRO A 64 3.43 4.40 22.40
N TYR A 65 3.97 3.22 22.76
CA TYR A 65 5.41 2.99 22.88
C TYR A 65 6.20 3.21 21.58
N THR A 66 5.53 3.24 20.43
CA THR A 66 6.15 3.48 19.12
C THR A 66 6.30 4.96 18.78
N SER A 67 5.64 5.85 19.55
CA SER A 67 5.56 7.29 19.31
C SER A 67 6.93 7.94 19.16
N ASP A 68 7.84 7.66 20.08
CA ASP A 68 9.16 8.31 20.14
C ASP A 68 10.06 7.91 18.96
N THR A 69 9.80 6.74 18.36
CA THR A 69 10.50 6.27 17.17
C THR A 69 9.86 6.85 15.89
N ILE A 70 8.54 6.80 15.78
CA ILE A 70 7.84 7.11 14.53
C ILE A 70 7.69 8.62 14.31
N ARG A 71 7.27 9.38 15.34
CA ARG A 71 6.89 10.78 15.17
C ARG A 71 8.02 11.68 14.67
N PRO A 72 9.27 11.56 15.16
CA PRO A 72 10.38 12.36 14.65
C PRO A 72 10.63 12.11 13.15
N LEU A 73 10.52 10.86 12.70
CA LEU A 73 10.71 10.48 11.30
C LEU A 73 9.60 11.04 10.41
N LEU A 74 8.33 10.97 10.85
CA LEU A 74 7.23 11.59 10.11
C LEU A 74 7.39 13.12 10.02
N LYS A 75 7.84 13.77 11.10
CA LYS A 75 8.14 15.21 11.09
C LYS A 75 9.23 15.57 10.08
N THR A 76 10.34 14.84 10.08
CA THR A 76 11.42 15.03 9.10
C THR A 76 10.91 14.85 7.68
N SER A 77 10.18 13.76 7.42
CA SER A 77 9.66 13.47 6.09
C SER A 77 8.64 14.50 5.62
N ALA A 78 7.73 14.97 6.48
CA ALA A 78 6.74 15.98 6.13
C ALA A 78 7.39 17.35 5.89
N THR A 79 8.46 17.68 6.62
CA THR A 79 9.27 18.89 6.38
C THR A 79 9.92 18.85 5.00
N ALA A 80 10.50 17.71 4.61
CA ALA A 80 11.05 17.51 3.27
C ALA A 80 9.95 17.59 2.19
N ALA A 81 8.77 17.02 2.46
CA ALA A 81 7.62 17.08 1.58
C ALA A 81 7.17 18.53 1.30
N ILE A 82 7.04 19.37 2.33
CA ILE A 82 6.67 20.79 2.15
C ILE A 82 7.79 21.56 1.44
N LYS A 83 9.06 21.29 1.76
CA LYS A 83 10.20 22.06 1.22
C LYS A 83 10.23 22.11 -0.30
N GLN A 84 9.83 21.01 -0.95
CA GLN A 84 9.78 20.94 -2.41
C GLN A 84 8.50 21.54 -3.03
N CYS A 85 7.47 21.87 -2.23
CA CYS A 85 6.21 22.45 -2.70
C CYS A 85 6.36 23.94 -3.08
N THR A 86 7.07 24.18 -4.17
CA THR A 86 7.43 25.52 -4.68
C THR A 86 7.01 25.72 -6.13
N GLY A 87 6.32 24.74 -6.71
CA GLY A 87 6.00 24.70 -8.13
C GLY A 87 4.76 25.49 -8.55
N GLY A 88 4.56 25.56 -9.86
CA GLY A 88 3.36 26.12 -10.48
C GLY A 88 3.27 27.65 -10.43
N THR A 89 2.19 28.17 -11.01
CA THR A 89 1.94 29.63 -11.09
C THR A 89 1.76 30.29 -9.73
N MET A 90 1.29 29.53 -8.73
CA MET A 90 1.09 30.01 -7.36
C MET A 90 2.30 29.76 -6.43
N GLY A 91 3.39 29.15 -6.93
CA GLY A 91 4.62 28.89 -6.16
C GLY A 91 4.44 27.95 -4.97
N ARG A 92 3.45 27.04 -5.02
CA ARG A 92 3.08 26.16 -3.90
C ARG A 92 2.67 24.74 -4.31
N GLN A 93 2.77 24.41 -5.60
CA GLN A 93 2.43 23.07 -6.08
C GLN A 93 3.49 22.06 -5.65
N CYS A 94 3.05 20.85 -5.32
CA CYS A 94 3.87 19.81 -4.73
C CYS A 94 4.22 18.70 -5.73
N GLY A 95 5.51 18.39 -5.81
CA GLY A 95 6.05 17.22 -6.48
C GLY A 95 6.08 15.97 -5.60
N PHE A 96 6.76 14.92 -6.08
CA PHE A 96 6.80 13.60 -5.44
C PHE A 96 8.16 13.25 -4.82
N LYS A 97 9.26 13.76 -5.39
CA LYS A 97 10.63 13.46 -4.96
C LYS A 97 11.06 14.28 -3.74
N TRP A 98 10.60 13.90 -2.56
CA TRP A 98 10.84 14.69 -1.33
C TRP A 98 12.32 14.74 -0.90
N ASP A 99 13.09 13.69 -1.16
CA ASP A 99 14.53 13.64 -0.82
C ASP A 99 15.39 14.60 -1.67
N SER A 100 14.90 15.02 -2.85
CA SER A 100 15.63 15.99 -3.68
C SER A 100 15.64 17.40 -3.06
N GLY A 101 14.65 17.70 -2.21
CA GLY A 101 14.44 19.02 -1.63
C GLY A 101 14.03 20.12 -2.63
N VAL A 102 13.76 19.77 -3.89
CA VAL A 102 13.38 20.69 -4.97
C VAL A 102 12.16 20.17 -5.71
N TYR A 103 11.33 21.08 -6.22
CA TYR A 103 10.17 20.73 -7.04
C TYR A 103 10.63 19.95 -8.28
N ASP A 104 10.04 18.77 -8.52
CA ASP A 104 10.45 17.86 -9.60
C ASP A 104 9.75 18.13 -10.95
N GLY A 105 8.97 19.21 -11.03
CA GLY A 105 8.24 19.59 -12.24
C GLY A 105 6.93 18.81 -12.46
N LYS A 106 6.59 17.82 -11.61
CA LYS A 106 5.45 16.94 -11.80
C LYS A 106 4.45 17.06 -10.63
N THR A 107 3.35 17.76 -10.88
CA THR A 107 2.24 17.90 -9.93
C THR A 107 1.02 17.10 -10.37
N GLY A 108 0.19 16.70 -9.40
CA GLY A 108 -1.08 16.02 -9.63
C GLY A 108 -1.80 15.73 -8.32
N ALA A 109 -3.03 15.21 -8.41
CA ALA A 109 -3.85 14.93 -7.22
C ALA A 109 -3.16 13.98 -6.24
N GLY A 110 -2.40 12.99 -6.73
CA GLY A 110 -1.65 12.07 -5.89
C GLY A 110 -0.54 12.74 -5.08
N GLN A 111 0.24 13.63 -5.72
CA GLN A 111 1.32 14.36 -5.07
C GLN A 111 0.77 15.29 -3.98
N GLU A 112 -0.26 16.07 -4.33
CA GLU A 112 -0.91 17.01 -3.41
C GLU A 112 -1.53 16.26 -2.23
N MET A 113 -2.24 15.15 -2.49
CA MET A 113 -2.81 14.30 -1.44
C MET A 113 -1.73 13.70 -0.53
N SER A 114 -0.61 13.24 -1.08
CA SER A 114 0.48 12.67 -0.30
C SER A 114 1.13 13.70 0.62
N VAL A 115 1.35 14.93 0.15
CA VAL A 115 1.87 16.01 1.00
C VAL A 115 0.84 16.43 2.05
N LEU A 116 -0.43 16.62 1.67
CA LEU A 116 -1.50 16.95 2.63
C LEU A 116 -1.54 15.92 3.77
N ALA A 117 -1.58 14.64 3.42
CA ALA A 117 -1.58 13.54 4.37
C ALA A 117 -0.36 13.54 5.30
N ALA A 118 0.83 13.86 4.79
CA ALA A 118 2.03 13.98 5.60
C ALA A 118 1.97 15.11 6.62
N VAL A 119 1.45 16.27 6.22
CA VAL A 119 1.33 17.46 7.08
C VAL A 119 0.25 17.27 8.14
N GLU A 120 -0.94 16.81 7.75
CA GLU A 120 -2.04 16.56 8.68
C GLU A 120 -1.67 15.51 9.74
N SER A 121 -0.89 14.50 9.36
CA SER A 121 -0.42 13.46 10.28
C SER A 121 0.45 13.98 11.43
N LEU A 122 1.02 15.18 11.31
CA LEU A 122 1.77 15.81 12.41
C LEU A 122 0.87 16.28 13.55
N LEU A 123 -0.43 16.47 13.30
CA LEU A 123 -1.44 16.87 14.29
C LEU A 123 -1.95 15.68 15.12
N ILE A 124 -1.43 14.47 14.90
CA ILE A 124 -1.84 13.27 15.64
C ILE A 124 -1.83 13.40 17.19
N PRO A 125 -0.93 14.18 17.84
CA PRO A 125 -0.93 14.28 19.31
C PRO A 125 -2.15 15.01 19.89
N VAL A 126 -2.82 15.85 19.08
CA VAL A 126 -4.04 16.57 19.48
C VAL A 126 -5.30 15.93 18.89
N ALA A 127 -5.13 14.91 18.04
CA ALA A 127 -6.23 14.15 17.48
C ALA A 127 -6.73 13.11 18.49
N LYS A 128 -8.04 12.84 18.44
CA LYS A 128 -8.63 11.72 19.19
C LYS A 128 -8.17 10.39 18.59
N PRO A 129 -7.95 9.35 19.40
CA PRO A 129 -7.67 8.00 18.89
C PRO A 129 -8.87 7.43 18.14
N PRO A 130 -8.68 6.39 17.30
CA PRO A 130 -9.78 5.71 16.63
C PRO A 130 -10.85 5.24 17.61
N LEU A 131 -12.11 5.52 17.26
CA LEU A 131 -13.26 5.18 18.10
C LEU A 131 -13.71 3.73 17.88
N THR A 132 -14.22 3.12 18.94
CA THR A 132 -14.92 1.85 19.02
C THR A 132 -16.41 2.09 19.28
N ASP A 133 -17.20 1.02 19.27
CA ASP A 133 -18.59 1.02 19.71
C ASP A 133 -18.76 1.51 21.16
N GLN A 134 -17.79 1.21 22.02
CA GLN A 134 -17.82 1.53 23.45
C GLN A 134 -17.33 2.95 23.79
N ASN A 135 -16.57 3.60 22.91
CA ASN A 135 -15.89 4.88 23.25
C ASN A 135 -16.38 6.09 22.42
N GLY A 136 -17.59 6.00 21.86
CA GLY A 136 -18.25 7.13 21.19
C GLY A 136 -18.34 7.03 19.66
N GLY A 137 -18.15 5.84 19.09
CA GLY A 137 -18.49 5.59 17.69
C GLY A 137 -19.99 5.75 17.43
N ILE A 138 -20.36 6.66 16.52
CA ILE A 138 -21.77 6.97 16.19
C ILE A 138 -22.29 6.20 14.96
N SER A 139 -21.40 5.51 14.23
CA SER A 139 -21.78 4.69 13.08
C SER A 139 -22.51 3.42 13.52
N LYS A 140 -23.60 3.06 12.83
CA LYS A 140 -24.40 1.87 13.14
C LYS A 140 -24.01 0.71 12.22
N GLY A 141 -23.76 -0.45 12.82
CA GLY A 141 -23.53 -1.68 12.07
C GLY A 141 -24.79 -2.17 11.33
N ASN A 142 -24.59 -2.94 10.28
CA ASN A 142 -25.65 -3.67 9.60
C ASN A 142 -25.27 -5.17 9.55
N PRO A 143 -25.98 -6.06 10.26
CA PRO A 143 -25.67 -7.50 10.27
C PRO A 143 -25.85 -8.16 8.91
N ASN A 144 -26.61 -7.56 7.99
CA ASN A 144 -26.81 -8.03 6.63
C ASN A 144 -25.91 -7.29 5.60
N ALA A 145 -24.88 -6.55 6.04
CA ALA A 145 -23.96 -5.85 5.13
C ALA A 145 -23.30 -6.85 4.17
N GLY A 146 -23.40 -6.59 2.87
CA GLY A 146 -22.89 -7.49 1.82
C GLY A 146 -23.79 -8.69 1.49
N GLY A 147 -24.89 -8.91 2.22
CA GLY A 147 -25.81 -10.03 1.99
C GLY A 147 -26.93 -9.75 0.98
N GLY A 148 -27.12 -8.49 0.58
CA GLY A 148 -28.22 -8.06 -0.31
C GLY A 148 -27.79 -7.68 -1.74
N GLY A 149 -26.56 -7.96 -2.15
CA GLY A 149 -26.07 -7.64 -3.49
C GLY A 149 -26.32 -8.76 -4.49
N ASP A 150 -26.51 -8.41 -5.77
CA ASP A 150 -26.30 -9.32 -6.89
C ASP A 150 -24.96 -10.02 -6.68
N ASN A 151 -24.96 -11.36 -6.66
CA ASN A 151 -23.79 -12.18 -6.31
C ASN A 151 -22.50 -11.66 -6.98
N ALA A 152 -21.68 -10.91 -6.24
CA ALA A 152 -20.34 -10.49 -6.70
C ALA A 152 -19.41 -11.70 -6.89
N GLN A 153 -19.77 -12.83 -6.29
CA GLN A 153 -19.30 -14.14 -6.66
C GLN A 153 -19.90 -14.50 -8.02
N LYS A 154 -19.13 -14.41 -9.11
CA LYS A 154 -19.50 -15.06 -10.37
C LYS A 154 -19.84 -16.52 -10.04
N VAL A 155 -21.10 -16.91 -10.21
CA VAL A 155 -21.50 -18.32 -10.11
C VAL A 155 -20.77 -19.03 -11.25
N VAL A 156 -19.64 -19.65 -10.93
CA VAL A 156 -18.87 -20.42 -11.89
C VAL A 156 -19.74 -21.63 -12.24
N LYS A 157 -20.00 -21.83 -13.54
CA LYS A 157 -20.74 -23.01 -13.99
C LYS A 157 -20.01 -24.27 -13.49
N PRO A 158 -20.72 -25.27 -12.95
CA PRO A 158 -20.08 -26.50 -12.50
C PRO A 158 -19.36 -27.16 -13.68
N ILE A 159 -18.13 -27.61 -13.44
CA ILE A 159 -17.32 -28.31 -14.43
C ILE A 159 -18.02 -29.62 -14.79
N THR A 160 -18.40 -29.78 -16.05
CA THR A 160 -19.09 -30.98 -16.55
C THR A 160 -18.08 -32.07 -16.92
N THR A 161 -18.58 -33.30 -17.10
CA THR A 161 -17.76 -34.41 -17.61
C THR A 161 -17.21 -34.11 -19.02
N ALA A 162 -17.95 -33.36 -19.84
CA ALA A 162 -17.51 -32.94 -21.16
C ALA A 162 -16.30 -31.97 -21.07
N ASP A 163 -16.33 -31.02 -20.12
CA ASP A 163 -15.21 -30.10 -19.89
C ASP A 163 -13.94 -30.85 -19.47
N LYS A 164 -14.07 -31.86 -18.60
CA LYS A 164 -12.94 -32.71 -18.17
C LYS A 164 -12.38 -33.54 -19.33
N ALA A 165 -13.25 -34.10 -20.16
CA ALA A 165 -12.84 -34.88 -21.33
C ALA A 165 -12.10 -34.01 -22.37
N GLY A 166 -12.65 -32.83 -22.67
CA GLY A 166 -12.03 -31.86 -23.57
C GLY A 166 -10.67 -31.38 -23.07
N ALA A 167 -10.55 -31.07 -21.78
CA ALA A 167 -9.29 -30.68 -21.16
C ALA A 167 -8.23 -31.79 -21.24
N GLY A 168 -8.62 -33.05 -21.02
CA GLY A 168 -7.72 -34.20 -21.14
C GLY A 168 -7.21 -34.40 -22.56
N ILE A 169 -8.10 -34.36 -23.56
CA ILE A 169 -7.72 -34.48 -24.97
C ILE A 169 -6.77 -33.36 -25.38
N LEU A 170 -7.09 -32.11 -25.04
CA LEU A 170 -6.23 -30.97 -25.37
C LEU A 170 -4.84 -31.11 -24.72
N THR A 171 -4.78 -31.54 -23.47
CA THR A 171 -3.51 -31.77 -22.77
C THR A 171 -2.67 -32.84 -23.46
N LEU A 172 -3.28 -33.96 -23.87
CA LEU A 172 -2.59 -35.02 -24.61
C LEU A 172 -2.10 -34.56 -25.98
N LEU A 173 -2.87 -33.75 -26.70
CA LEU A 173 -2.46 -33.20 -28.00
C LEU A 173 -1.27 -32.24 -27.85
N VAL A 174 -1.31 -31.34 -26.86
CA VAL A 174 -0.23 -30.39 -26.60
C VAL A 174 1.05 -31.14 -26.20
N LEU A 175 0.96 -32.08 -25.25
CA LEU A 175 2.11 -32.88 -24.84
C LEU A 175 2.64 -33.76 -25.98
N GLY A 176 1.74 -34.39 -26.75
CA GLY A 176 2.11 -35.20 -27.90
C GLY A 176 2.82 -34.39 -28.98
N SER A 177 2.32 -33.20 -29.31
CA SER A 177 2.96 -32.30 -30.27
C SER A 177 4.32 -31.80 -29.80
N ALA A 178 4.45 -31.43 -28.52
CA ALA A 178 5.71 -31.01 -27.92
C ALA A 178 6.74 -32.15 -27.95
N CYS A 179 6.38 -33.34 -27.45
CA CYS A 179 7.24 -34.52 -27.50
C CYS A 179 7.59 -34.93 -28.93
N GLY A 180 6.66 -34.79 -29.88
CA GLY A 180 6.91 -35.05 -31.30
C GLY A 180 7.94 -34.07 -31.89
N LEU A 181 7.80 -32.77 -31.63
CA LEU A 181 8.76 -31.75 -32.06
C LEU A 181 10.14 -31.95 -31.42
N PHE A 182 10.21 -32.18 -30.10
CA PHE A 182 11.48 -32.45 -29.43
C PHE A 182 12.13 -33.75 -29.90
N GLY A 183 11.33 -34.78 -30.15
CA GLY A 183 11.77 -36.04 -30.74
C GLY A 183 12.38 -35.81 -32.13
N TRP A 184 11.67 -35.11 -33.02
CA TRP A 184 12.15 -34.75 -34.36
C TRP A 184 13.49 -34.01 -34.30
N MET A 185 13.56 -32.95 -33.49
CA MET A 185 14.79 -32.16 -33.31
C MET A 185 15.97 -33.02 -32.79
N SER A 186 15.70 -34.05 -32.01
CA SER A 186 16.72 -34.91 -31.42
C SER A 186 17.22 -36.01 -32.37
N VAL A 187 16.42 -36.44 -33.35
CA VAL A 187 16.81 -37.46 -34.34
C VAL A 187 17.42 -36.89 -35.61
N GLY A 188 17.49 -35.55 -35.75
CA GLY A 188 18.38 -34.88 -36.70
C GLY A 188 18.15 -35.23 -38.18
N VAL A 189 16.90 -35.32 -38.63
CA VAL A 189 16.54 -35.15 -40.05
C VAL A 189 16.05 -33.73 -40.28
#